data_AF-A0A7J5UR30-F1
#
_entry.id   AF-A0A7J5UR30-F1
#
_cell.length_a   1.000
_cell.length_b   1.000
_cell.length_c   1.000
_cell.angle_alpha   90.00
_cell.angle_beta   90.00
_cell.angle_gamma   90.00
#
_symmetry.space_group_name_H-M   'P 1'
#
loop_
_entity.id
_entity.type
_entity.pdbx_description
1 polymer ?
#
loop_
_entity_poly.entity_id
_entity_poly.type
_entity_poly.pdbx_seq_one_letter_code
_entity_poly.pdbx_strand_id
1 'polypeptide(L)'
;MGKVSSLVKIAVTAGPAVWEAVRRMGPMLTRMREENPEIYNLVSQQVTRMASARQENRGEEGLRRRIGVLRDQVAYLIASADDDAESRRAEDWRRQLDKIEASLPLLGAMSRHAAAKEAKHVDERIDALSAQILSAYVDEQREDHQLEP
;
A
#
# COMPACT_ATOMS: atom_id res chain seq x y z
N MET A 1 -4.44 -5.87 24.93
CA MET A 1 -3.94 -4.92 23.90
C MET A 1 -4.63 -5.28 22.59
N GLY A 2 -5.52 -4.43 22.06
CA GLY A 2 -6.47 -4.80 21.00
C GLY A 2 -5.85 -5.02 19.61
N LYS A 3 -6.56 -5.73 18.72
CA LYS A 3 -6.12 -6.07 17.35
C LYS A 3 -5.66 -4.88 16.50
N VAL A 4 -6.23 -3.69 16.72
CA VAL A 4 -5.80 -2.44 16.04
C VAL A 4 -4.38 -2.04 16.43
N SER A 5 -3.98 -2.27 17.69
CA SER A 5 -2.59 -2.07 18.13
C SER A 5 -1.61 -3.04 17.45
N SER A 6 -2.08 -4.23 17.07
CA SER A 6 -1.29 -5.18 16.28
C SER A 6 -1.14 -4.72 14.84
N LEU A 7 -2.20 -4.17 14.23
CA LEU A 7 -2.15 -3.63 12.87
C LEU A 7 -1.18 -2.45 12.75
N VAL A 8 -1.17 -1.54 13.74
CA VAL A 8 -0.18 -0.44 13.80
C VAL A 8 1.25 -0.98 13.86
N LYS A 9 1.51 -2.04 14.63
CA LYS A 9 2.84 -2.68 14.68
C LYS A 9 3.26 -3.30 13.35
N ILE A 10 2.31 -3.93 12.64
CA ILE A 10 2.55 -4.47 11.29
C ILE A 10 2.83 -3.33 10.31
N ALA A 11 2.11 -2.22 10.41
CA ALA A 11 2.29 -1.07 9.53
C ALA A 11 3.70 -0.44 9.62
N VAL A 12 4.33 -0.46 10.80
CA VAL A 12 5.76 -0.07 10.97
C VAL A 12 6.67 -0.90 10.07
N THR A 13 6.35 -2.18 9.90
CA THR A 13 7.09 -3.08 9.02
C THR A 13 6.82 -2.78 7.55
N ALA A 14 5.61 -2.37 7.19
CA ALA A 14 5.23 -2.04 5.80
C ALA A 14 5.93 -0.76 5.29
N GLY A 15 6.19 0.21 6.18
CA GLY A 15 6.96 1.41 5.89
C GLY A 15 6.44 2.63 6.66
N PRO A 16 7.25 3.71 6.79
CA PRO A 16 6.90 4.86 7.60
C PRO A 16 5.65 5.60 7.09
N ALA A 17 5.46 5.74 5.78
CA ALA A 17 4.26 6.37 5.24
C ALA A 17 3.01 5.51 5.48
N VAL A 18 3.13 4.18 5.34
CA VAL A 18 2.03 3.24 5.64
C VAL A 18 1.65 3.28 7.12
N TRP A 19 2.64 3.29 8.02
CA TRP A 19 2.39 3.46 9.46
C TRP A 19 1.62 4.74 9.77
N GLU A 20 2.05 5.86 9.19
CA GLU A 20 1.40 7.15 9.43
C GLU A 20 -0.05 7.15 8.90
N ALA A 21 -0.29 6.56 7.73
CA ALA A 21 -1.63 6.38 7.18
C ALA A 21 -2.52 5.53 8.12
N VAL A 22 -2.04 4.35 8.54
CA VAL A 22 -2.78 3.46 9.47
C VAL A 22 -3.05 4.15 10.81
N ARG A 23 -2.07 4.90 11.34
CA ARG A 23 -2.22 5.66 12.58
C ARG A 23 -3.30 6.72 12.45
N ARG A 24 -3.30 7.50 11.37
CA ARG A 24 -4.31 8.53 11.08
C ARG A 24 -5.71 7.92 10.97
N MET A 25 -5.81 6.75 10.33
CA MET A 25 -7.05 5.98 10.17
C MET A 25 -7.48 5.22 11.44
N GLY A 26 -6.72 5.28 12.53
CA GLY A 26 -6.92 4.47 13.74
C GLY A 26 -8.34 4.46 14.32
N PRO A 27 -9.00 5.62 14.51
CA PRO A 27 -10.38 5.67 14.98
C PRO A 27 -11.36 4.96 14.04
N MET A 28 -11.26 5.22 12.73
CA MET A 28 -12.09 4.58 11.71
C MET A 28 -11.86 3.06 11.66
N LEU A 29 -10.60 2.61 11.67
CA LEU A 29 -10.28 1.17 11.71
C LEU A 29 -10.80 0.49 12.98
N THR A 30 -10.92 1.24 14.08
CA THR A 30 -11.51 0.73 15.32
C THR A 30 -13.02 0.54 15.17
N ARG A 31 -13.74 1.52 14.60
CA ARG A 31 -15.17 1.39 14.29
C ARG A 31 -15.43 0.26 13.32
N MET A 32 -14.69 0.21 12.21
CA MET A 32 -14.79 -0.85 11.21
C MET A 32 -14.61 -2.23 11.85
N ARG A 33 -13.67 -2.41 12.78
CA ARG A 33 -13.51 -3.69 13.51
C ARG A 33 -14.75 -4.07 14.33
N GLU A 34 -15.43 -3.10 14.91
CA GLU A 34 -16.56 -3.30 15.82
C GLU A 34 -17.88 -3.50 15.05
N GLU A 35 -18.07 -2.73 13.99
CA GLU A 35 -19.29 -2.70 13.18
C GLU A 35 -19.26 -3.72 12.04
N ASN A 36 -18.09 -3.91 11.42
CA ASN A 36 -17.92 -4.84 10.32
C ASN A 36 -16.50 -5.48 10.30
N PRO A 37 -16.27 -6.52 11.13
CA PRO A 37 -14.97 -7.13 11.28
C PRO A 37 -14.42 -7.78 10.00
N GLU A 38 -15.28 -8.11 9.03
CA GLU A 38 -14.87 -8.67 7.74
C GLU A 38 -14.06 -7.65 6.94
N ILE A 39 -14.54 -6.41 6.84
CA ILE A 39 -13.83 -5.33 6.14
C ILE A 39 -12.51 -5.01 6.83
N TYR A 40 -12.52 -4.93 8.17
CA TYR A 40 -11.29 -4.73 8.94
C TYR A 40 -10.26 -5.82 8.63
N ASN A 41 -10.70 -7.06 8.43
CA ASN A 41 -9.82 -8.16 8.06
C ASN A 41 -9.27 -8.00 6.64
N LEU A 42 -10.06 -7.51 5.67
CA LEU A 42 -9.58 -7.20 4.31
C LEU A 42 -8.47 -6.14 4.34
N VAL A 43 -8.71 -5.03 5.05
CA VAL A 43 -7.69 -3.97 5.23
C VAL A 43 -6.44 -4.52 5.94
N SER A 44 -6.64 -5.28 7.01
CA SER A 44 -5.53 -5.88 7.77
C SER A 44 -4.69 -6.83 6.94
N GLN A 45 -5.33 -7.59 6.03
CA GLN A 45 -4.64 -8.46 5.08
C GLN A 45 -3.77 -7.64 4.12
N GLN A 46 -4.27 -6.52 3.58
CA GLN A 46 -3.47 -5.67 2.69
C GLN A 46 -2.23 -5.10 3.38
N VAL A 47 -2.37 -4.58 4.61
CA VAL A 47 -1.22 -4.08 5.39
C VAL A 47 -0.22 -5.21 5.69
N THR A 48 -0.70 -6.41 5.99
CA THR A 48 0.15 -7.58 6.21
C THR A 48 0.91 -7.98 4.96
N ARG A 49 0.25 -8.01 3.79
CA ARG A 49 0.89 -8.31 2.50
C ARG A 49 1.98 -7.29 2.18
N MET A 50 1.75 -6.00 2.43
CA MET A 50 2.77 -4.95 2.26
C MET A 50 3.97 -5.18 3.19
N ALA A 51 3.73 -5.51 4.46
CA ALA A 51 4.78 -5.80 5.43
C ALA A 51 5.61 -7.02 5.04
N SER A 52 4.96 -8.14 4.66
CA SER A 52 5.63 -9.35 4.19
C SER A 52 6.48 -9.08 2.95
N ALA A 53 5.92 -8.39 1.94
CA ALA A 53 6.64 -8.07 0.71
C ALA A 53 7.90 -7.22 0.97
N ARG A 54 7.89 -6.36 1.99
CA ARG A 54 9.06 -5.55 2.38
C ARG A 54 10.10 -6.34 3.18
N GLN A 55 9.71 -7.35 3.95
CA GLN A 55 10.64 -8.14 4.76
C GLN A 55 11.37 -9.24 3.97
N GLU A 56 10.66 -9.92 3.06
CA GLU A 56 11.14 -11.19 2.49
C GLU A 56 12.30 -11.03 1.51
N ASN A 57 12.41 -9.89 0.81
CA ASN A 57 13.43 -9.72 -0.23
C ASN A 57 14.00 -8.30 -0.24
N ARG A 58 15.29 -8.19 -0.59
CA ARG A 58 16.01 -6.91 -0.74
C ARG A 58 16.39 -6.70 -2.20
N GLY A 59 16.69 -5.45 -2.56
CA GLY A 59 17.11 -5.09 -3.91
C GLY A 59 15.95 -5.20 -4.91
N GLU A 60 16.30 -5.43 -6.18
CA GLU A 60 15.38 -5.38 -7.32
C GLU A 60 14.13 -6.27 -7.14
N GLU A 61 14.33 -7.52 -6.74
CA GLU A 61 13.24 -8.48 -6.53
C GLU A 61 12.30 -8.07 -5.39
N GLY A 62 12.85 -7.52 -4.30
CA GLY A 62 12.04 -7.00 -3.20
C GLY A 62 11.17 -5.81 -3.64
N LEU A 63 11.71 -4.93 -4.48
CA LEU A 63 10.96 -3.80 -5.03
C LEU A 63 9.85 -4.30 -5.98
N ARG A 64 10.11 -5.29 -6.84
CA ARG A 64 9.10 -5.90 -7.72
C ARG A 64 7.93 -6.50 -6.93
N ARG A 65 8.22 -7.28 -5.89
CA ARG A 65 7.15 -7.90 -5.06
C ARG A 65 6.25 -6.86 -4.42
N ARG A 66 6.82 -5.78 -3.91
CA ARG A 66 6.04 -4.67 -3.33
C ARG A 66 5.15 -4.01 -4.37
N ILE A 67 5.65 -3.77 -5.58
CA ILE A 67 4.85 -3.26 -6.70
C ILE A 67 3.69 -4.22 -7.01
N GLY A 68 3.93 -5.53 -7.03
CA GLY A 68 2.89 -6.54 -7.24
C GLY A 68 1.73 -6.44 -6.24
N VAL A 69 2.03 -6.31 -4.94
CA VAL A 69 1.00 -6.12 -3.91
C VAL A 69 0.17 -4.86 -4.15
N LEU A 70 0.81 -3.76 -4.58
CA LEU A 70 0.11 -2.51 -4.87
C LEU A 70 -0.75 -2.58 -6.13
N ARG A 71 -0.32 -3.32 -7.15
CA ARG A 71 -1.09 -3.51 -8.38
C ARG A 71 -2.42 -4.21 -8.11
N ASP A 72 -2.45 -5.19 -7.22
CA ASP A 72 -3.70 -5.86 -6.85
C ASP A 72 -4.71 -4.88 -6.23
N GLN A 73 -4.25 -3.97 -5.36
CA GLN A 73 -5.09 -2.94 -4.75
C GLN A 73 -5.54 -1.90 -5.77
N VAL A 74 -4.65 -1.48 -6.67
CA VAL A 74 -5.00 -0.56 -7.76
C VAL A 74 -6.00 -1.20 -8.73
N ALA A 75 -5.87 -2.50 -9.02
CA ALA A 75 -6.82 -3.21 -9.87
C ALA A 75 -8.22 -3.27 -9.24
N TYR A 76 -8.30 -3.49 -7.92
CA TYR A 76 -9.55 -3.37 -7.17
C TYR A 76 -10.15 -1.97 -7.33
N LEU A 77 -9.37 -0.93 -7.03
CA LEU A 77 -9.82 0.47 -7.08
C LEU A 77 -10.27 0.91 -8.48
N ILE A 78 -9.64 0.41 -9.55
CA ILE A 78 -10.09 0.67 -10.92
C ILE A 78 -11.45 0.00 -11.19
N ALA A 79 -11.67 -1.20 -10.65
CA ALA A 79 -12.89 -1.96 -10.88
C ALA A 79 -14.07 -1.45 -10.03
N SER A 80 -13.79 -0.81 -8.89
CA SER A 80 -14.80 -0.32 -7.96
C SER A 80 -15.14 1.16 -8.16
N ALA A 81 -14.24 1.96 -8.72
CA ALA A 81 -14.42 3.39 -8.97
C ALA A 81 -15.79 3.73 -9.56
N ASP A 82 -16.53 4.60 -8.88
CA ASP A 82 -17.87 5.02 -9.28
C ASP A 82 -17.87 6.41 -9.95
N ASP A 83 -16.76 7.15 -9.80
CA ASP A 83 -16.55 8.45 -10.42
C ASP A 83 -15.27 8.56 -11.28
N ASP A 84 -15.26 9.60 -12.11
CA ASP A 84 -14.16 9.93 -13.01
C ASP A 84 -12.86 10.24 -12.26
N ALA A 85 -12.96 10.80 -11.05
CA ALA A 85 -11.80 11.24 -10.27
C ALA A 85 -11.07 10.04 -9.66
N GLU A 86 -11.80 9.06 -9.13
CA GLU A 86 -11.30 7.78 -8.62
C GLU A 86 -10.65 6.97 -9.71
N SER A 87 -11.34 6.81 -10.83
CA SER A 87 -10.81 6.14 -12.02
C SER A 87 -9.47 6.75 -12.45
N ARG A 88 -9.40 8.08 -12.56
CA ARG A 88 -8.17 8.79 -12.93
C ARG A 88 -7.05 8.62 -11.90
N ARG A 89 -7.37 8.67 -10.60
CA ARG A 89 -6.37 8.45 -9.52
C ARG A 89 -5.80 7.03 -9.58
N ALA A 90 -6.67 6.02 -9.69
CA ALA A 90 -6.25 4.62 -9.74
C ALA A 90 -5.43 4.31 -10.99
N GLU A 91 -5.84 4.82 -12.15
CA GLU A 91 -5.03 4.72 -13.37
C GLU A 91 -3.68 5.43 -13.26
N ASP A 92 -3.61 6.56 -12.55
CA ASP A 92 -2.35 7.26 -12.35
C ASP A 92 -1.40 6.45 -11.47
N TRP A 93 -1.89 5.86 -10.38
CA TRP A 93 -1.09 4.94 -9.58
C TRP A 93 -0.61 3.74 -10.41
N ARG A 94 -1.46 3.16 -11.26
CA ARG A 94 -1.05 2.09 -12.20
C ARG A 94 0.14 2.54 -13.04
N ARG A 95 0.04 3.71 -13.70
CA ARG A 95 1.12 4.27 -14.54
C ARG A 95 2.39 4.54 -13.74
N GLN A 96 2.27 5.04 -12.50
CA GLN A 96 3.41 5.29 -11.64
C GLN A 96 4.13 3.98 -11.25
N LEU A 97 3.37 2.94 -10.89
CA LEU A 97 3.90 1.61 -10.59
C LEU A 97 4.60 0.98 -11.81
N ASP A 98 4.00 1.09 -13.00
CA ASP A 98 4.59 0.59 -14.25
C ASP A 98 5.93 1.27 -14.57
N LYS A 99 5.99 2.60 -14.41
CA LYS A 99 7.22 3.38 -14.61
C LYS A 99 8.31 2.97 -13.63
N ILE A 100 7.96 2.74 -12.36
CA ILE A 100 8.92 2.30 -11.34
C ILE A 100 9.43 0.90 -11.69
N GLU A 101 8.55 -0.04 -12.01
CA GLU A 101 8.94 -1.40 -12.35
C GLU A 101 9.87 -1.44 -13.57
N ALA A 102 9.54 -0.67 -14.61
CA ALA A 102 10.34 -0.57 -15.83
C ALA A 102 11.75 -0.02 -15.58
N SER A 103 11.95 0.78 -14.52
CA SER A 103 13.28 1.31 -14.16
C SER A 103 14.10 0.37 -13.29
N LEU A 104 13.51 -0.67 -12.69
CA LEU A 104 14.21 -1.58 -11.77
C LEU A 104 15.42 -2.31 -12.39
N PRO A 105 15.38 -2.80 -13.65
CA PRO A 105 16.56 -3.46 -14.26
C PRO A 105 17.79 -2.56 -14.36
N LEU A 106 17.61 -1.22 -14.35
CA LEU A 106 18.73 -0.28 -14.41
C LEU A 106 19.62 -0.36 -13.16
N LEU A 107 19.08 -0.84 -12.03
CA LEU A 107 19.86 -1.05 -10.80
C LEU A 107 21.03 -2.03 -11.03
N GLY A 108 20.83 -3.05 -11.86
CA GLY A 108 21.86 -4.03 -12.21
C GLY A 108 22.99 -3.48 -13.09
N ALA A 109 22.73 -2.41 -13.84
CA ALA A 109 23.72 -1.73 -14.67
C ALA A 109 24.54 -0.66 -13.92
N MET A 110 24.11 -0.30 -12.71
CA MET A 110 24.76 0.73 -11.90
C MET A 110 25.93 0.17 -11.08
N SER A 111 26.84 1.06 -10.67
CA SER A 111 27.81 0.72 -9.62
C SER A 111 27.08 0.40 -8.32
N ARG A 112 27.66 -0.45 -7.47
CA ARG A 112 27.05 -0.89 -6.20
C ARG A 112 26.55 0.28 -5.34
N HIS A 113 27.31 1.37 -5.27
CA HIS A 113 26.94 2.54 -4.47
C HIS A 113 25.75 3.29 -5.09
N ALA A 114 25.77 3.51 -6.42
CA ALA A 114 24.67 4.16 -7.12
C ALA A 114 23.38 3.33 -7.06
N ALA A 115 23.48 2.01 -7.27
CA ALA A 115 22.35 1.09 -7.17
C ALA A 115 21.71 1.12 -5.78
N ALA A 116 22.51 1.15 -4.71
CA ALA A 116 21.99 1.22 -3.34
C ALA A 116 21.25 2.54 -3.06
N LYS A 117 21.78 3.67 -3.56
CA LYS A 117 21.14 4.99 -3.42
C LYS A 117 19.84 5.05 -4.20
N GLU A 118 19.83 4.57 -5.45
CA GLU A 118 18.64 4.57 -6.30
C GLU A 118 17.57 3.61 -5.75
N ALA A 119 17.96 2.41 -5.31
CA ALA A 119 17.03 1.47 -4.69
C ALA A 119 16.34 2.07 -3.45
N LYS A 120 17.06 2.86 -2.64
CA LYS A 120 16.47 3.59 -1.51
C LYS A 120 15.47 4.65 -1.97
N HIS A 121 15.78 5.39 -3.03
CA HIS A 121 14.86 6.39 -3.58
C HIS A 121 13.59 5.75 -4.14
N VAL A 122 13.73 4.63 -4.85
CA VAL A 122 12.58 3.83 -5.33
C VAL A 122 11.78 3.27 -4.15
N ASP A 123 12.46 2.80 -3.11
CA ASP A 123 11.83 2.28 -1.88
C ASP A 123 10.92 3.31 -1.20
N GLU A 124 11.39 4.55 -1.07
CA GLU A 124 10.65 5.69 -0.52
C GLU A 124 9.45 6.07 -1.39
N ARG A 125 9.61 6.05 -2.72
CA ARG A 125 8.49 6.30 -3.66
C ARG A 125 7.41 5.23 -3.57
N ILE A 126 7.79 3.96 -3.48
CA ILE A 126 6.85 2.85 -3.29
C ILE A 126 6.14 3.02 -1.94
N ASP A 127 6.83 3.39 -0.86
CA ASP A 127 6.22 3.61 0.46
C ASP A 127 5.16 4.73 0.43
N ALA A 128 5.47 5.86 -0.23
CA ALA A 128 4.51 6.95 -0.41
C ALA A 128 3.28 6.54 -1.24
N LEU A 129 3.46 5.72 -2.29
CA LEU A 129 2.35 5.16 -3.06
C LEU A 129 1.53 4.17 -2.24
N SER A 130 2.18 3.30 -1.48
CA SER A 130 1.51 2.35 -0.58
C SER A 130 0.55 3.05 0.37
N ALA A 131 0.98 4.17 0.97
CA ALA A 131 0.14 4.93 1.88
C ALA A 131 -1.09 5.54 1.19
N GLN A 132 -0.92 6.11 -0.01
CA GLN A 132 -2.02 6.70 -0.78
C GLN A 132 -3.03 5.65 -1.23
N ILE A 133 -2.53 4.55 -1.83
CA ILE A 133 -3.35 3.45 -2.32
C ILE A 133 -4.09 2.77 -1.15
N LEU A 134 -3.42 2.55 -0.02
CA LEU A 134 -4.06 1.99 1.17
C LEU A 134 -5.17 2.89 1.70
N SER A 135 -4.95 4.21 1.80
CA SER A 135 -6.01 5.10 2.25
C SER A 135 -7.22 5.05 1.33
N ALA A 136 -7.02 5.12 0.01
CA ALA A 136 -8.11 5.02 -0.95
C ALA A 136 -8.83 3.66 -0.87
N TYR A 137 -8.09 2.56 -0.72
CA TYR A 137 -8.67 1.23 -0.54
C TYR A 137 -9.54 1.15 0.72
N VAL A 138 -9.14 1.79 1.82
CA VAL A 138 -9.93 1.78 3.05
C VAL A 138 -11.19 2.65 2.90
N ASP A 139 -11.09 3.79 2.24
CA ASP A 139 -12.23 4.67 1.97
C ASP A 139 -13.26 3.96 1.08
N GLU A 140 -12.80 3.29 0.02
CA GLU A 140 -13.65 2.49 -0.87
C GLU A 140 -14.39 1.38 -0.13
N GLN A 141 -13.66 0.60 0.67
CA GLN A 141 -14.22 -0.48 1.48
C GLN A 141 -15.24 0.02 2.52
N ARG A 142 -15.11 1.26 2.97
CA ARG A 142 -16.09 1.89 3.87
C ARG A 142 -17.37 2.22 3.10
N GLU A 143 -17.24 2.73 1.88
CA GLU A 143 -18.35 3.16 1.02
C GLU A 143 -19.15 1.98 0.47
N ASP A 144 -18.46 0.97 -0.10
CA ASP A 144 -19.07 -0.27 -0.60
C ASP A 144 -19.95 -0.98 0.43
N HIS A 145 -19.57 -0.86 1.71
CA HIS A 145 -20.23 -1.52 2.81
C HIS A 145 -21.07 -0.58 3.69
N GLN A 146 -21.34 0.64 3.22
CA GLN A 146 -22.26 1.62 3.85
C GLN A 146 -21.94 1.93 5.32
N LEU A 147 -20.66 2.02 5.66
CA LEU A 147 -20.24 2.49 6.99
C LEU A 147 -20.32 4.02 7.05
N GLU A 148 -21.13 4.55 7.97
CA GLU A 148 -21.27 6.00 8.16
C GLU A 148 -19.94 6.67 8.60
N PRO A 149 -19.70 7.92 8.18
CA PRO A 149 -18.47 8.67 8.52
C PRO A 149 -18.23 8.92 10.02
#